data_AF-A0A8B6GT94-F1
#
_entry.id   AF-A0A8B6GT94-F1
#
_cell.length_a   1.000
_cell.length_b   1.000
_cell.length_c   1.000
_cell.angle_alpha   90.00
_cell.angle_beta   90.00
_cell.angle_gamma   90.00
#
_symmetry.space_group_name_H-M   'P 1'
#
loop_
_entity.id
_entity.type
_entity.pdbx_description
1 polymer ?
#
loop_
_entity_poly.entity_id
_entity_poly.type
_entity_poly.pdbx_seq_one_letter_code
_entity_poly.pdbx_strand_id
1 'polypeptide(L)'
;NHVKEIGWLAKEKRYKTCGWWKLKWPWAQCSEYGLQAFGNQQKECSEAQMCKLQSDILTADTYKFQKKSCEDQFKVNKKMNATLKQAESCLDSSDDKSVHAKQRISEGIELLPYRQKLVKMADSSEHGWRVVQEYTSNPLADDLEDDRKIMRATSRA
;
A
#
# COMPACT_ATOMS: atom_id res chain seq x y z
N ASN A 1 -17.70 -50.92 -21.80
CA ASN A 1 -18.01 -51.99 -20.82
C ASN A 1 -16.75 -52.46 -20.10
N HIS A 2 -16.20 -51.65 -19.18
CA HIS A 2 -15.26 -52.12 -18.16
C HIS A 2 -15.54 -51.36 -16.86
N VAL A 3 -16.68 -51.73 -16.28
CA VAL A 3 -17.04 -51.54 -14.89
C VAL A 3 -17.02 -52.95 -14.29
N LYS A 4 -16.60 -53.06 -13.02
CA LYS A 4 -16.38 -54.27 -12.18
C LYS A 4 -14.91 -54.69 -12.24
N GLU A 5 -14.15 -54.63 -11.13
CA GLU A 5 -14.48 -55.28 -9.87
C GLU A 5 -14.47 -54.33 -8.67
N ILE A 6 -15.66 -54.21 -8.08
CA ILE A 6 -15.91 -53.65 -6.76
C ILE A 6 -15.88 -54.82 -5.79
N GLY A 7 -15.17 -54.65 -4.68
CA GLY A 7 -15.42 -55.35 -3.43
C GLY A 7 -14.72 -56.69 -3.29
N TRP A 8 -13.86 -56.80 -2.27
CA TRP A 8 -14.06 -57.77 -1.18
C TRP A 8 -13.03 -57.48 -0.06
N LEU A 9 -13.59 -57.30 1.15
CA LEU A 9 -13.06 -57.74 2.44
C LEU A 9 -11.87 -56.98 3.03
N ALA A 10 -12.25 -55.95 3.78
CA ALA A 10 -11.98 -55.87 5.22
C ALA A 10 -11.27 -57.11 5.80
N LYS A 11 -9.93 -57.06 5.87
CA LYS A 11 -9.17 -57.82 6.86
C LYS A 11 -8.79 -56.86 7.98
N GLU A 12 -9.73 -56.76 8.90
CA GLU A 12 -9.59 -56.22 10.24
C GLU A 12 -8.45 -56.97 10.95
N LYS A 13 -7.22 -56.48 10.77
CA LYS A 13 -6.08 -56.92 11.57
C LYS A 13 -6.25 -56.32 12.96
N ARG A 14 -6.87 -57.14 13.80
CA ARG A 14 -6.94 -57.07 15.25
C ARG A 14 -5.52 -56.92 15.81
N TYR A 15 -5.03 -55.69 15.95
CA TYR A 15 -3.86 -55.42 16.77
C TYR A 15 -4.32 -55.29 18.22
N LYS A 16 -3.85 -56.25 19.01
CA LYS A 16 -4.02 -56.32 20.45
C LYS A 16 -3.60 -55.00 21.07
N THR A 17 -4.40 -54.55 22.02
CA THR A 17 -4.13 -53.47 22.95
C THR A 17 -2.80 -53.73 23.67
N CYS A 18 -1.73 -53.12 23.19
CA CYS A 18 -0.59 -52.72 24.02
C CYS A 18 -0.62 -51.21 24.07
N GLY A 19 -0.55 -50.67 25.29
CA GLY A 19 -0.46 -49.23 25.51
C GLY A 19 0.74 -48.61 24.77
N TRP A 20 0.75 -47.28 24.73
CA TRP A 20 1.68 -46.44 23.99
C TRP A 20 1.35 -46.54 22.48
N TRP A 21 0.81 -45.56 21.77
CA TRP A 21 1.18 -44.15 21.66
C TRP A 21 0.00 -43.35 21.09
N LYS A 22 -0.43 -42.26 21.73
CA LYS A 22 -1.10 -41.16 21.02
C LYS A 22 -0.03 -40.26 20.40
N LEU A 23 0.73 -40.77 19.44
CA LEU A 23 1.53 -39.90 18.58
C LEU A 23 0.65 -39.48 17.41
N LYS A 24 0.07 -38.28 17.51
CA LYS A 24 -0.36 -37.53 16.33
C LYS A 24 0.91 -37.40 15.48
N TRP A 25 0.96 -38.09 14.34
CA TRP A 25 2.18 -38.19 13.56
C TRP A 25 2.67 -36.78 13.16
N PRO A 26 3.97 -36.44 13.29
CA PRO A 26 4.50 -35.09 13.04
C PRO A 26 4.19 -34.52 11.64
N TRP A 27 4.01 -35.39 10.64
CA TRP A 27 3.66 -34.99 9.27
C TRP A 27 2.27 -34.36 9.16
N ALA A 28 1.31 -34.78 10.00
CA ALA A 28 -0.05 -34.21 10.02
C ALA A 28 -0.07 -32.80 10.64
N GLN A 29 0.85 -32.52 11.56
CA GLN A 29 0.99 -31.19 12.17
C GLN A 29 1.72 -30.23 11.22
N CYS A 30 2.78 -30.68 10.53
CA CYS A 30 3.43 -29.92 9.47
C CYS A 30 2.49 -29.56 8.30
N SER A 31 1.57 -30.46 7.92
CA SER A 31 0.60 -30.17 6.84
C SER A 31 -0.44 -29.12 7.25
N GLU A 32 -0.85 -29.12 8.51
CA GLU A 32 -1.84 -28.16 9.04
C GLU A 32 -1.24 -26.74 9.11
N TYR A 33 0.01 -26.60 9.59
CA TYR A 33 0.74 -25.33 9.55
C TYR A 33 1.01 -24.84 8.12
N GLY A 34 1.34 -25.74 7.19
CA GLY A 34 1.56 -25.38 5.79
C GLY A 34 0.28 -24.88 5.09
N LEU A 35 -0.87 -25.51 5.36
CA LEU A 35 -2.17 -25.08 4.86
C LEU A 35 -2.59 -23.72 5.44
N GLN A 36 -2.33 -23.50 6.73
CA GLN A 36 -2.65 -22.25 7.41
C GLN A 36 -1.74 -21.10 6.93
N ALA A 37 -0.44 -21.37 6.73
CA ALA A 37 0.50 -20.41 6.15
C ALA A 37 0.13 -20.05 4.71
N PHE A 38 -0.24 -21.04 3.90
CA PHE A 38 -0.73 -20.80 2.54
C PHE A 38 -2.03 -19.99 2.51
N GLY A 39 -2.97 -20.29 3.41
CA GLY A 39 -4.21 -19.52 3.57
C GLY A 39 -3.96 -18.06 3.99
N ASN A 40 -3.04 -17.83 4.92
CA ASN A 40 -2.64 -16.48 5.32
C ASN A 40 -1.94 -15.73 4.19
N GLN A 41 -1.02 -16.38 3.48
CA GLN A 41 -0.34 -15.79 2.33
C GLN A 41 -1.31 -15.47 1.19
N GLN A 42 -2.30 -16.33 0.95
CA GLN A 42 -3.36 -16.09 -0.03
C GLN A 42 -4.21 -14.89 0.38
N LYS A 43 -4.56 -14.78 1.67
CA LYS A 43 -5.30 -13.65 2.22
C LYS A 43 -4.52 -12.34 2.07
N GLU A 44 -3.26 -12.30 2.48
CA GLU A 44 -2.37 -11.15 2.32
C GLU A 44 -2.23 -10.72 0.85
N CYS A 45 -2.05 -11.69 -0.07
CA CYS A 45 -1.96 -11.43 -1.50
C CYS A 45 -3.28 -10.86 -2.05
N SER A 46 -4.43 -11.39 -1.59
CA SER A 46 -5.75 -10.88 -1.98
C SER A 46 -6.02 -9.49 -1.43
N GLU A 47 -5.62 -9.19 -0.19
CA GLU A 47 -5.76 -7.87 0.42
C GLU A 47 -4.87 -6.83 -0.27
N ALA A 48 -3.64 -7.22 -0.63
CA ALA A 48 -2.75 -6.38 -1.43
C ALA A 48 -3.31 -6.10 -2.83
N GLN A 49 -3.88 -7.12 -3.49
CA GLN A 49 -4.53 -6.97 -4.79
C GLN A 49 -5.78 -6.08 -4.70
N MET A 50 -6.62 -6.27 -3.69
CA MET A 50 -7.80 -5.45 -3.42
C MET A 50 -7.41 -4.00 -3.14
N CYS A 51 -6.37 -3.76 -2.33
CA CYS A 51 -5.85 -2.41 -2.11
C CYS A 51 -5.37 -1.75 -3.40
N LYS A 52 -4.71 -2.52 -4.28
CA LYS A 52 -4.22 -2.01 -5.56
C LYS A 52 -5.37 -1.69 -6.52
N LEU A 53 -6.35 -2.58 -6.65
CA LEU A 53 -7.56 -2.34 -7.44
C LEU A 53 -8.37 -1.16 -6.90
N GLN A 54 -8.49 -1.03 -5.58
CA GLN A 54 -9.20 0.07 -4.95
C GLN A 54 -8.45 1.39 -5.17
N SER A 55 -7.11 1.39 -5.12
CA SER A 55 -6.28 2.51 -5.55
C SER A 55 -6.49 2.85 -7.03
N ASP A 56 -6.52 1.85 -7.91
CA ASP A 56 -6.67 2.04 -9.35
C ASP A 56 -8.07 2.57 -9.71
N ILE A 57 -9.12 2.04 -9.09
CA ILE A 57 -10.51 2.53 -9.19
C ILE A 57 -10.62 3.96 -8.65
N LEU A 58 -9.98 4.25 -7.51
CA LEU A 58 -9.90 5.63 -7.04
C LEU A 58 -9.23 6.49 -8.10
N THR A 59 -8.13 6.08 -8.73
CA THR A 59 -7.47 6.88 -9.78
C THR A 59 -8.26 7.01 -11.08
N ALA A 60 -9.27 6.17 -11.32
CA ALA A 60 -10.19 6.25 -12.45
C ALA A 60 -11.26 7.36 -12.27
N ASP A 61 -10.88 8.51 -11.73
CA ASP A 61 -11.74 9.69 -11.70
C ASP A 61 -11.90 10.20 -13.13
N THR A 62 -13.11 10.07 -13.68
CA THR A 62 -13.53 10.56 -15.00
C THR A 62 -13.66 12.09 -15.06
N TYR A 63 -13.37 12.80 -13.96
CA TYR A 63 -13.46 14.24 -13.88
C TYR A 63 -12.29 14.92 -14.62
N LYS A 64 -12.61 15.69 -15.66
CA LYS A 64 -11.64 16.48 -16.42
C LYS A 64 -11.46 17.86 -15.79
N PHE A 65 -10.32 18.07 -15.14
CA PHE A 65 -9.95 19.36 -14.60
C PHE A 65 -9.74 20.41 -15.71
N GLN A 66 -10.27 21.62 -15.51
CA GLN A 66 -10.10 22.73 -16.46
C GLN A 66 -8.70 23.33 -16.42
N LYS A 67 -8.03 23.29 -15.26
CA LYS A 67 -6.68 23.83 -15.06
C LYS A 67 -5.78 22.70 -14.58
N LYS A 68 -4.61 22.57 -15.21
CA LYS A 68 -3.60 21.56 -14.84
C LYS A 68 -3.17 21.70 -13.37
N SER A 69 -2.98 22.93 -12.91
CA SER A 69 -2.66 23.21 -11.51
C SER A 69 -3.70 22.63 -10.55
N CYS A 70 -4.99 22.76 -10.84
CA CYS A 70 -6.08 22.21 -10.01
C CYS A 70 -6.05 20.68 -9.98
N GLU A 71 -5.76 20.03 -11.11
CA GLU A 71 -5.58 18.57 -11.17
C GLU A 71 -4.44 18.12 -10.25
N ASP A 72 -3.30 18.83 -10.32
CA ASP A 72 -2.12 18.49 -9.53
C ASP A 72 -2.38 18.72 -8.03
N GLN A 73 -3.09 19.79 -7.66
CA GLN A 73 -3.54 20.02 -6.27
C GLN A 73 -4.43 18.88 -5.79
N PHE A 74 -5.38 18.45 -6.63
CA PHE A 74 -6.33 17.40 -6.30
C PHE A 74 -5.63 16.05 -6.08
N LYS A 75 -4.69 15.68 -6.95
CA LYS A 75 -3.91 14.43 -6.81
C LYS A 75 -3.16 14.37 -5.48
N VAL A 76 -2.54 15.47 -5.07
CA VAL A 76 -1.84 15.55 -3.78
C VAL A 76 -2.82 15.41 -2.60
N ASN A 77 -3.94 16.14 -2.63
CA ASN A 77 -4.96 16.05 -1.58
C ASN A 77 -5.56 14.64 -1.49
N LYS A 78 -5.78 13.99 -2.63
CA LYS A 78 -6.29 12.62 -2.72
C LYS A 78 -5.31 11.61 -2.12
N LYS A 79 -4.01 11.75 -2.41
CA LYS A 79 -2.96 10.94 -1.79
C LYS A 79 -2.96 11.10 -0.26
N MET A 80 -3.02 12.34 0.23
CA MET A 80 -3.06 12.63 1.66
C MET A 80 -4.30 12.02 2.34
N ASN A 81 -5.47 12.15 1.72
CA ASN A 81 -6.71 11.53 2.21
C ASN A 81 -6.59 9.99 2.25
N ALA A 82 -6.03 9.37 1.20
CA ALA A 82 -5.79 7.93 1.19
C ALA A 82 -4.85 7.48 2.32
N THR A 83 -3.76 8.20 2.58
CA THR A 83 -2.84 7.91 3.70
C THR A 83 -3.55 8.01 5.05
N LEU A 84 -4.39 9.03 5.25
CA LEU A 84 -5.15 9.21 6.49
C LEU A 84 -6.21 8.12 6.68
N LYS A 85 -6.92 7.72 5.63
CA LYS A 85 -7.87 6.59 5.68
C LYS A 85 -7.17 5.26 5.97
N GLN A 86 -5.97 5.05 5.44
CA GLN A 86 -5.15 3.88 5.80
C GLN A 86 -4.81 3.91 7.30
N ALA A 87 -4.42 5.08 7.84
CA ALA A 87 -4.18 5.23 9.27
C ALA A 87 -5.43 4.94 10.12
N GLU A 88 -6.60 5.43 9.71
CA GLU A 88 -7.89 5.16 10.35
C GLU A 88 -8.21 3.66 10.37
N SER A 89 -8.11 2.98 9.22
CA SER A 89 -8.34 1.53 9.14
C SER A 89 -7.32 0.71 9.97
N CYS A 90 -6.09 1.21 10.09
CA CYS A 90 -5.11 0.66 11.01
C CYS A 90 -5.57 0.86 12.46
N LEU A 91 -6.32 1.88 12.85
CA LEU A 91 -6.78 2.00 14.22
C LEU A 91 -8.00 1.10 14.55
N ASP A 92 -8.82 0.70 13.57
CA ASP A 92 -10.11 0.03 13.81
C ASP A 92 -10.05 -1.49 14.11
N SER A 93 -9.05 -2.22 13.62
CA SER A 93 -8.85 -3.66 13.96
C SER A 93 -7.92 -3.86 15.19
N SER A 94 -8.10 -4.92 15.98
CA SER A 94 -7.71 -4.94 17.40
C SER A 94 -6.24 -5.25 17.77
N ASP A 95 -5.38 -5.69 16.85
CA ASP A 95 -4.08 -6.27 17.24
C ASP A 95 -2.87 -5.47 16.69
N ASP A 96 -2.05 -4.87 17.57
CA ASP A 96 -0.72 -4.27 17.28
C ASP A 96 -0.64 -3.12 16.24
N LYS A 97 -1.70 -2.32 16.07
CA LYS A 97 -1.74 -1.28 15.02
C LYS A 97 -1.29 0.15 15.38
N SER A 98 -0.92 0.41 16.64
CA SER A 98 -0.48 1.77 17.02
C SER A 98 0.73 2.24 16.20
N VAL A 99 1.68 1.35 15.89
CA VAL A 99 2.91 1.71 15.18
C VAL A 99 2.63 2.06 13.71
N HIS A 100 1.88 1.21 12.99
CA HIS A 100 1.54 1.48 11.59
C HIS A 100 0.63 2.71 11.42
N ALA A 101 -0.36 2.89 12.30
CA ALA A 101 -1.19 4.09 12.27
C ALA A 101 -0.35 5.36 12.54
N LYS A 102 0.54 5.33 13.54
CA LYS A 102 1.47 6.44 13.84
C LYS A 102 2.39 6.73 12.66
N GLN A 103 2.89 5.71 11.97
CA GLN A 103 3.73 5.87 10.78
C GLN A 103 2.95 6.59 9.68
N ARG A 104 1.73 6.15 9.34
CA ARG A 104 0.91 6.78 8.29
C ARG A 104 0.52 8.22 8.64
N ILE A 105 0.22 8.49 9.91
CA ILE A 105 -0.04 9.85 10.39
C ILE A 105 1.23 10.70 10.25
N SER A 106 2.40 10.17 10.61
CA SER A 106 3.68 10.88 10.49
C SER A 106 4.01 11.21 9.04
N GLU A 107 3.82 10.26 8.11
CA GLU A 107 3.94 10.50 6.66
C GLU A 107 3.01 11.64 6.20
N GLY A 108 1.76 11.66 6.70
CA GLY A 108 0.82 12.75 6.41
C GLY A 108 1.28 14.11 6.97
N ILE A 109 1.82 14.13 8.18
CA ILE A 109 2.34 15.33 8.84
C ILE A 109 3.55 15.88 8.08
N GLU A 110 4.47 15.04 7.62
CA GLU A 110 5.66 15.47 6.87
C GLU A 110 5.31 16.08 5.50
N LEU A 111 4.24 15.63 4.86
CA LEU A 111 3.79 16.16 3.57
C LEU A 111 3.15 17.57 3.68
N LEU A 112 2.61 17.93 4.85
CA LEU A 112 1.90 19.20 5.05
C LEU A 112 2.79 20.44 4.94
N PRO A 113 3.97 20.54 5.58
CA PRO A 113 4.86 21.70 5.47
C PRO A 113 5.26 21.98 4.02
N TYR A 114 5.64 20.94 3.28
CA TYR A 114 5.99 21.08 1.87
C TYR A 114 4.81 21.62 1.07
N ARG A 115 3.61 21.06 1.28
CA ARG A 115 2.37 21.53 0.65
C ARG A 115 2.07 23.00 0.95
N GLN A 116 2.20 23.41 2.21
CA GLN A 116 1.99 24.79 2.64
C GLN A 116 2.99 25.76 2.00
N LYS A 117 4.27 25.35 1.85
CA LYS A 117 5.29 26.12 1.12
C LYS A 117 4.85 26.37 -0.32
N LEU A 118 4.38 25.34 -1.03
CA LEU A 118 3.93 25.48 -2.42
C LEU A 118 2.69 26.40 -2.56
N VAL A 119 1.74 26.34 -1.62
CA VAL A 119 0.59 27.28 -1.61
C VAL A 119 1.06 28.71 -1.41
N LYS A 120 1.91 28.96 -0.41
CA LYS A 120 2.46 30.30 -0.15
C LYS A 120 3.24 30.83 -1.34
N MET A 121 4.03 29.97 -2.00
CA MET A 121 4.77 30.32 -3.21
C MET A 121 3.83 30.74 -4.35
N ALA A 122 2.78 29.95 -4.60
CA ALA A 122 1.77 30.29 -5.60
C ALA A 122 1.04 31.60 -5.27
N ASP A 123 0.72 31.85 -4.01
CA ASP A 123 0.02 33.08 -3.58
C ASP A 123 0.91 34.32 -3.70
N SER A 124 2.18 34.21 -3.31
CA SER A 124 3.15 35.32 -3.33
C SER A 124 3.63 35.71 -4.72
N SER A 125 3.43 34.85 -5.72
CA SER A 125 3.91 35.05 -7.09
C SER A 125 2.79 35.50 -8.00
N GLU A 126 3.03 36.55 -8.79
CA GLU A 126 2.11 37.01 -9.85
C GLU A 126 1.79 35.90 -10.87
N HIS A 127 2.73 34.96 -11.06
CA HIS A 127 2.62 33.86 -12.02
C HIS A 127 1.98 32.61 -11.39
N GLY A 128 1.67 32.64 -10.08
CA GLY A 128 0.91 31.61 -9.40
C GLY A 128 1.56 30.24 -9.41
N TRP A 129 0.74 29.22 -9.71
CA TRP A 129 1.16 27.82 -9.81
C TRP A 129 2.18 27.54 -10.93
N ARG A 130 2.39 28.45 -11.89
CA ARG A 130 3.46 28.27 -12.90
C ARG A 130 4.85 28.30 -12.26
N VAL A 131 5.07 29.17 -11.29
CA VAL A 131 6.36 29.23 -10.55
C VAL A 131 6.56 27.99 -9.70
N VAL A 132 5.48 27.48 -9.10
CA VAL A 132 5.53 26.22 -8.36
C VAL A 132 5.94 25.07 -9.28
N GLN A 133 5.40 25.03 -10.51
CA GLN A 133 5.75 24.00 -11.47
C GLN A 133 7.24 24.04 -11.82
N GLU A 134 7.78 25.23 -12.13
CA GLU A 134 9.21 25.43 -12.39
C GLU A 134 10.06 24.97 -11.19
N TYR A 135 9.71 25.41 -9.99
CA TYR A 135 10.38 25.01 -8.75
C TYR A 135 10.40 23.49 -8.55
N THR A 136 9.25 22.82 -8.73
CA THR A 136 9.18 21.36 -8.56
C THR A 136 9.88 20.57 -9.68
N SER A 137 10.16 21.22 -10.81
CA SER A 137 10.76 20.58 -11.98
C SER A 137 12.28 20.62 -12.00
N ASN A 138 12.92 21.48 -11.20
CA ASN A 138 14.37 21.53 -11.11
C ASN A 138 14.90 20.66 -9.96
N PRO A 139 15.50 19.48 -10.25
CA PRO A 139 16.00 18.59 -9.21
C PRO A 139 17.31 19.09 -8.56
N LEU A 140 17.94 20.13 -9.10
CA LEU A 140 19.23 20.65 -8.62
C LEU A 140 19.10 21.85 -7.68
N ALA A 141 17.92 22.44 -7.57
CA ALA A 141 17.72 23.63 -6.77
C ALA A 141 16.92 23.32 -5.50
N ASP A 142 17.45 23.72 -4.36
CA ASP A 142 16.76 23.54 -3.08
C ASP A 142 15.63 24.58 -2.89
N ASP A 143 15.80 25.77 -3.47
CA ASP A 143 14.84 26.86 -3.45
C ASP A 143 14.83 27.70 -4.75
N LEU A 144 13.84 28.58 -4.88
CA LEU A 144 13.67 29.45 -6.05
C LEU A 144 14.85 30.41 -6.27
N GLU A 145 15.59 30.77 -5.23
CA GLU A 145 16.74 31.67 -5.40
C GLU A 145 17.96 30.88 -5.88
N ASP A 146 18.12 29.65 -5.43
CA ASP A 146 19.09 28.70 -5.93
C ASP A 146 18.83 28.36 -7.40
N ASP A 147 17.57 28.12 -7.77
CA ASP A 147 17.12 28.01 -9.17
C ASP A 147 17.59 29.20 -10.02
N ARG A 148 17.36 30.42 -9.52
CA ARG A 148 17.77 31.65 -10.20
C ARG A 148 19.28 31.77 -10.30
N LYS A 149 20.03 31.36 -9.27
CA LYS A 149 21.51 31.37 -9.30
C LYS A 149 22.04 30.39 -10.35
N ILE A 150 21.48 29.17 -10.39
CA ILE A 150 21.84 28.15 -11.38
C ILE A 150 21.54 28.69 -12.80
N MET A 151 20.34 29.22 -13.05
CA MET A 151 19.94 29.82 -14.33
C MET A 151 20.86 30.98 -14.77
N ARG A 152 21.23 31.87 -13.83
CA ARG A 152 22.16 32.97 -14.12
C ARG A 152 23.57 32.46 -14.44
N ALA A 153 24.01 31.39 -13.77
CA ALA A 153 25.32 30.79 -14.01
C ALA A 153 25.38 30.09 -15.36
N THR A 154 24.36 29.30 -15.73
CA THR A 154 24.29 28.64 -17.05
C THR A 154 24.10 29.62 -18.20
N SER A 155 23.38 30.72 -18.02
CA SER A 155 23.19 31.74 -19.07
C SER A 155 24.47 32.52 -19.41
N ARG A 156 25.51 32.46 -18.56
CA ARG A 156 26.80 33.15 -18.75
C ARG A 156 27.90 32.23 -19.28
N ALA A 157 27.65 30.93 -19.35
CA ALA A 157 28.57 29.92 -19.87
C ALA A 157 28.36 29.73 -21.38
#